data_AF-A0A3M6VG42-F1
#
_entry.id   AF-A0A3M6VG42-F1
#
_cell.length_a   1.000
_cell.length_b   1.000
_cell.length_c   1.000
_cell.angle_alpha   90.00
_cell.angle_beta   90.00
_cell.angle_gamma   90.00
#
_symmetry.space_group_name_H-M   'P 1'
#
loop_
_entity.id
_entity.type
_entity.pdbx_description
1 polymer ?
#
loop_
_entity_poly.entity_id
_entity_poly.type
_entity_poly.pdbx_seq_one_letter_code
_entity_poly.pdbx_strand_id
1 'polypeptide(L)'
;MGRLGVSLKKRDKVPQRRKQKPLRKFKTKFVRDPKVQQIWDHNLTTRQNYANLGLEVNPNAYATLRESILGADGTLEAADEARLFEVPDSDFLGDRNPKRIANYVSEEEAKYLRKLIAKHGNDYTKMGRDIKTNNMQWTEQKLRRRCARLALLDANLISKSQGEQA
;
A
#
# COMPACT_ATOMS: atom_id res chain seq x y z
N MET A 1 -40.82 -57.77 -44.85
CA MET A 1 -41.34 -56.69 -43.97
C MET A 1 -40.31 -55.55 -43.92
N GLY A 2 -40.27 -54.69 -44.94
CA GLY A 2 -39.35 -53.54 -44.98
C GLY A 2 -39.91 -52.38 -44.17
N ARG A 3 -39.17 -51.87 -43.18
CA ARG A 3 -39.54 -50.62 -42.51
C ARG A 3 -39.18 -49.45 -43.44
N LEU A 4 -40.19 -48.80 -44.00
CA LEU A 4 -40.05 -47.50 -44.66
C LEU A 4 -39.76 -46.44 -43.58
N GLY A 5 -38.47 -46.20 -43.31
CA GLY A 5 -38.02 -45.11 -42.46
C GLY A 5 -38.09 -43.78 -43.22
N VAL A 6 -39.06 -42.92 -42.93
CA VAL A 6 -39.15 -41.59 -43.51
C VAL A 6 -38.01 -40.74 -42.92
N SER A 7 -37.00 -40.38 -43.72
CA SER A 7 -36.00 -39.41 -43.28
C SER A 7 -36.71 -38.07 -43.08
N LEU A 8 -36.81 -37.60 -41.85
CA LEU A 8 -37.25 -36.23 -41.56
C LEU A 8 -36.32 -35.25 -42.30
N LYS A 9 -36.79 -34.70 -43.43
CA LYS A 9 -36.13 -33.58 -44.11
C LYS A 9 -36.05 -32.43 -43.10
N LYS A 10 -34.86 -32.20 -42.56
CA LYS A 10 -34.57 -31.01 -41.75
C LYS A 10 -34.74 -29.82 -42.69
N ARG A 11 -35.86 -29.09 -42.55
CA ARG A 11 -36.13 -27.83 -43.28
C ARG A 11 -34.89 -26.94 -43.21
N ASP A 12 -34.56 -26.31 -44.33
CA ASP A 12 -33.37 -25.49 -44.56
C ASP A 12 -33.12 -24.51 -43.40
N LYS A 13 -32.33 -24.94 -42.41
CA LYS A 13 -31.86 -24.04 -41.36
C LYS A 13 -30.72 -23.24 -41.97
N VAL A 14 -30.92 -21.93 -42.11
CA VAL A 14 -29.85 -21.01 -42.52
C VAL A 14 -28.66 -21.22 -41.56
N PRO A 15 -27.47 -21.59 -42.07
CA PRO A 15 -26.32 -21.85 -41.21
C PRO A 15 -25.92 -20.57 -40.49
N GLN A 16 -26.19 -20.51 -39.18
CA GLN A 16 -25.84 -19.35 -38.37
C GLN A 16 -24.37 -19.45 -37.94
N ARG A 17 -23.47 -18.74 -38.64
CA ARG A 17 -22.07 -18.58 -38.23
C ARG A 17 -21.99 -17.70 -36.97
N ARG A 18 -21.90 -18.31 -35.79
CA ARG A 18 -21.56 -17.59 -34.56
C ARG A 18 -20.07 -17.27 -34.57
N LYS A 19 -19.71 -15.99 -34.57
CA LYS A 19 -18.32 -15.53 -34.37
C LYS A 19 -17.93 -15.81 -32.90
N GLN A 20 -17.59 -17.05 -32.58
CA GLN A 20 -16.99 -17.34 -31.28
C GLN A 20 -15.65 -16.61 -31.24
N LYS A 21 -15.47 -15.75 -30.22
CA LYS A 21 -14.16 -15.15 -29.98
C LYS A 21 -13.18 -16.32 -29.81
N PRO A 22 -12.02 -16.34 -30.49
CA PRO A 22 -11.04 -17.38 -30.25
C PRO A 22 -10.75 -17.40 -28.75
N LEU A 23 -10.80 -18.58 -28.15
CA LEU A 23 -10.35 -18.78 -26.78
C LEU A 23 -8.94 -18.20 -26.70
N ARG A 24 -8.79 -17.08 -26.00
CA ARG A 24 -7.49 -16.42 -25.84
C ARG A 24 -6.64 -17.37 -25.01
N LYS A 25 -5.81 -18.18 -25.66
CA LYS A 25 -5.09 -19.28 -24.99
C LYS A 25 -4.15 -18.78 -23.90
N PHE A 26 -3.60 -17.56 -24.03
CA PHE A 26 -2.83 -16.91 -22.97
C PHE A 26 -3.10 -15.41 -22.94
N LYS A 27 -3.43 -14.88 -21.77
CA LYS A 27 -3.94 -13.52 -21.61
C LYS A 27 -3.37 -12.85 -20.36
N THR A 28 -2.05 -12.78 -20.28
CA THR A 28 -1.33 -11.96 -19.29
C THR A 28 -0.10 -11.37 -19.97
N LYS A 29 -0.31 -10.30 -20.74
CA LYS A 29 0.78 -9.55 -21.42
C LYS A 29 1.11 -8.24 -20.71
N PHE A 30 0.99 -8.20 -19.39
CA PHE A 30 1.24 -6.96 -18.68
C PHE A 30 2.06 -7.20 -17.42
N VAL A 31 3.37 -7.05 -17.60
CA VAL A 31 4.33 -6.85 -16.53
C VAL A 31 4.55 -5.34 -16.44
N ARG A 32 4.16 -4.74 -15.31
CA ARG A 32 4.17 -3.28 -15.13
C ARG A 32 5.55 -2.71 -14.86
N ASP A 33 6.39 -3.48 -14.17
CA ASP A 33 7.74 -3.05 -13.80
C ASP A 33 8.69 -3.19 -15.00
N PRO A 34 9.37 -2.11 -15.43
CA PRO A 34 10.28 -2.15 -16.56
C PRO A 34 11.43 -3.15 -16.37
N LYS A 35 11.92 -3.36 -15.14
CA LYS A 35 13.01 -4.32 -14.88
C LYS A 35 12.55 -5.75 -15.08
N VAL A 36 11.38 -6.08 -14.56
CA VAL A 36 10.79 -7.41 -14.70
C VAL A 36 10.43 -7.66 -16.18
N GLN A 37 9.98 -6.64 -16.90
CA GLN A 37 9.63 -6.75 -18.32
C GLN A 37 10.84 -7.13 -19.20
N GLN A 38 12.06 -6.70 -18.86
CA GLN A 38 13.27 -7.07 -19.61
C GLN A 38 13.60 -8.56 -19.50
N ILE A 39 13.34 -9.16 -18.32
CA ILE A 39 13.68 -10.55 -18.02
C ILE A 39 12.52 -11.51 -18.37
N TRP A 40 11.29 -11.00 -18.47
CA TRP A 40 10.08 -11.81 -18.65
C TRP A 40 9.92 -12.38 -20.07
N ASP A 41 10.02 -13.70 -20.20
CA ASP A 41 9.75 -14.39 -21.47
C ASP A 41 8.26 -14.76 -21.60
N HIS A 42 7.63 -14.34 -22.68
CA HIS A 42 6.21 -14.59 -22.94
C HIS A 42 5.94 -16.02 -23.46
N ASN A 43 6.97 -16.75 -23.86
CA ASN A 43 6.85 -18.14 -24.32
C ASN A 43 6.89 -19.13 -23.14
N LEU A 44 7.41 -18.71 -22.00
CA LEU A 44 7.49 -19.51 -20.80
C LEU A 44 6.23 -19.39 -19.94
N THR A 45 6.02 -20.39 -19.09
CA THR A 45 4.98 -20.33 -18.07
C THR A 45 5.37 -19.32 -16.98
N THR A 46 4.37 -18.73 -16.31
CA THR A 46 4.57 -17.85 -15.14
C THR A 46 5.50 -18.48 -14.09
N ARG A 47 5.36 -19.80 -13.88
CA ARG A 47 6.18 -20.57 -12.95
C ARG A 47 7.67 -20.58 -13.32
N GLN A 48 7.96 -20.80 -14.60
CA GLN A 48 9.33 -20.78 -15.11
C GLN A 48 9.92 -19.36 -15.08
N ASN A 49 9.13 -18.35 -15.40
CA ASN A 49 9.59 -16.96 -15.31
C ASN A 49 9.90 -16.53 -13.87
N TYR A 50 9.10 -16.95 -12.89
CA TYR A 50 9.42 -16.71 -11.49
C TYR A 50 10.72 -17.39 -11.07
N ALA A 51 10.93 -18.65 -11.47
CA ALA A 51 12.21 -19.32 -11.22
C ALA A 51 13.40 -18.57 -11.86
N ASN A 52 13.26 -18.07 -13.09
CA ASN A 52 14.30 -17.27 -13.76
C ASN A 52 14.58 -15.93 -13.06
N LEU A 53 13.56 -15.33 -12.45
CA LEU A 53 13.68 -14.12 -11.64
C LEU A 53 14.23 -14.40 -10.22
N GLY A 54 14.38 -15.67 -9.82
CA GLY A 54 14.72 -16.06 -8.45
C GLY A 54 13.58 -15.89 -7.46
N LEU A 55 12.33 -15.83 -7.94
CA LEU A 55 11.12 -15.71 -7.15
C LEU A 55 10.45 -17.06 -6.93
N GLU A 56 9.86 -17.22 -5.76
CA GLU A 56 9.03 -18.38 -5.49
C GLU A 56 7.65 -18.29 -6.13
N VAL A 57 7.17 -19.43 -6.59
CA VAL A 57 5.93 -19.53 -7.36
C VAL A 57 4.72 -19.64 -6.46
N ASN A 58 4.89 -20.31 -5.33
CA ASN A 58 3.86 -20.46 -4.32
C ASN A 58 4.46 -20.10 -2.95
N PRO A 59 4.19 -18.89 -2.43
CA PRO A 59 4.77 -18.45 -1.16
C PRO A 59 4.34 -19.35 0.01
N ASN A 60 3.13 -19.94 -0.07
CA ASN A 60 2.61 -20.82 0.98
C ASN A 60 3.18 -22.25 0.91
N ALA A 61 3.92 -22.58 -0.15
CA ALA A 61 4.63 -23.85 -0.27
C ALA A 61 6.09 -23.75 0.18
N TYR A 62 6.56 -22.56 0.57
CA TYR A 62 7.92 -22.35 1.02
C TYR A 62 8.19 -23.20 2.27
N ALA A 63 9.09 -24.16 2.14
CA ALA A 63 9.33 -25.19 3.14
C ALA A 63 9.77 -24.59 4.48
N THR A 64 10.68 -23.61 4.44
CA THR A 64 11.20 -22.96 5.66
C THR A 64 10.12 -22.18 6.40
N LEU A 65 9.19 -21.51 5.71
CA LEU A 65 8.05 -20.83 6.34
C LEU A 65 7.09 -21.86 6.95
N ARG A 66 6.82 -22.97 6.27
CA ARG A 66 5.99 -24.05 6.84
C ARG A 66 6.63 -24.68 8.06
N GLU A 67 7.93 -24.97 8.01
CA GLU A 67 8.72 -25.51 9.12
C GLU A 67 8.71 -24.55 10.32
N SER A 68 8.79 -23.24 10.08
CA SER A 68 8.71 -22.23 11.15
C SER A 68 7.33 -22.18 11.85
N ILE A 69 6.27 -22.59 11.16
CA ILE A 69 4.89 -22.60 11.69
C ILE A 69 4.52 -23.97 12.28
N LEU A 70 5.20 -25.04 11.86
CA LEU A 70 4.94 -26.42 12.29
C LEU A 70 5.33 -26.59 13.76
N GLY A 71 4.34 -26.48 14.65
CA GLY A 71 4.52 -26.51 16.11
C GLY A 71 4.24 -25.16 16.79
N ALA A 72 3.81 -24.15 16.05
CA ALA A 72 3.24 -22.94 16.64
C ALA A 72 1.77 -23.21 17.00
N ASP A 73 1.50 -23.48 18.28
CA ASP A 73 0.17 -23.83 18.81
C ASP A 73 -0.84 -22.65 18.77
N GLY A 74 -0.46 -21.53 18.16
CA GLY A 74 -1.21 -20.27 18.14
C GLY A 74 -1.19 -19.52 19.48
N THR A 75 -0.59 -20.11 20.52
CA THR A 75 -0.28 -19.45 21.79
C THR A 75 1.12 -18.85 21.72
N LEU A 76 1.22 -17.53 21.86
CA LEU A 76 2.51 -16.85 21.94
C LEU A 76 3.14 -17.18 23.31
N GLU A 77 4.31 -17.83 23.31
CA GLU A 77 5.14 -17.85 24.51
C GLU A 77 5.69 -16.44 24.75
N ALA A 78 5.83 -16.03 26.02
CA ALA A 78 6.29 -14.67 26.38
C ALA A 78 7.66 -14.29 25.78
N ALA A 79 8.49 -15.27 25.43
CA ALA A 79 9.76 -15.07 24.73
C ALA A 79 9.59 -14.77 23.23
N ASP A 80 8.57 -15.31 22.58
CA ASP A 80 8.26 -15.05 21.17
C ASP A 80 7.50 -13.74 20.99
N GLU A 81 6.73 -13.29 22.00
CA GLU A 81 6.20 -11.92 22.05
C GLU A 81 7.34 -10.89 21.97
N ALA A 82 8.43 -11.08 22.72
CA ALA A 82 9.59 -10.18 22.66
C ALA A 82 10.26 -10.18 21.28
N ARG A 83 10.36 -11.34 20.63
CA ARG A 83 10.90 -11.48 19.25
C ARG A 83 9.99 -10.88 18.17
N LEU A 84 8.68 -10.88 18.37
CA LEU A 84 7.71 -10.22 17.48
C LEU A 84 7.86 -8.69 17.46
N PHE A 85 8.39 -8.10 18.53
CA PHE A 85 8.73 -6.67 18.58
C PHE A 85 10.17 -6.40 18.13
N GLU A 86 11.02 -7.41 18.09
CA GLU A 86 12.35 -7.40 17.47
C GLU A 86 12.29 -7.93 16.02
N VAL A 87 11.29 -7.54 15.24
CA VAL A 87 11.42 -7.62 13.78
C VAL A 87 12.48 -6.59 13.42
N PRO A 88 13.67 -6.96 12.91
CA PRO A 88 14.53 -5.97 12.28
C PRO A 88 13.71 -5.42 11.13
N ASP A 89 13.36 -4.13 11.18
CA ASP A 89 12.54 -3.48 10.16
C ASP A 89 12.97 -4.02 8.79
N SER A 90 12.15 -4.89 8.21
CA SER A 90 12.35 -5.44 6.87
C SER A 90 12.24 -4.35 5.78
N ASP A 91 12.16 -3.09 6.23
CA ASP A 91 11.96 -1.84 5.53
C ASP A 91 13.29 -1.12 5.23
N PHE A 92 14.39 -1.84 5.03
CA PHE A 92 15.44 -1.32 4.13
C PHE A 92 14.99 -1.28 2.66
N LEU A 93 13.73 -1.67 2.38
CA LEU A 93 13.05 -1.46 1.11
C LEU A 93 12.16 -0.22 1.14
N GLY A 94 12.78 0.94 1.21
CA GLY A 94 12.17 2.15 0.69
C GLY A 94 12.60 3.40 1.43
N ASP A 95 13.38 4.23 0.73
CA ASP A 95 13.22 5.67 0.85
C ASP A 95 11.74 5.97 1.09
N ARG A 96 11.39 6.72 2.16
CA ARG A 96 10.02 7.18 2.41
C ARG A 96 9.40 7.53 1.06
N ASN A 97 8.26 6.92 0.70
CA ASN A 97 7.65 7.10 -0.63
C ASN A 97 7.87 8.53 -1.11
N PRO A 98 8.68 8.76 -2.16
CA PRO A 98 9.20 10.09 -2.49
C PRO A 98 8.09 11.07 -2.88
N LYS A 99 6.88 10.54 -3.18
CA LYS A 99 5.68 11.34 -3.42
C LYS A 99 5.02 11.84 -2.14
N ARG A 100 5.41 11.33 -0.98
CA ARG A 100 4.91 11.85 0.30
C ARG A 100 5.52 13.21 0.52
N ILE A 101 4.67 14.22 0.37
CA ILE A 101 5.03 15.61 0.63
C ILE A 101 5.49 15.73 2.09
N ALA A 102 6.51 16.53 2.32
CA ALA A 102 6.99 16.86 3.66
C ALA A 102 5.84 17.44 4.51
N ASN A 103 5.93 17.30 5.83
CA ASN A 103 4.90 17.86 6.71
C ASN A 103 4.86 19.39 6.54
N TYR A 104 3.75 19.91 6.04
CA TYR A 104 3.55 21.34 5.83
C TYR A 104 2.77 21.95 6.99
N VAL A 105 3.11 23.20 7.35
CA VAL A 105 2.33 24.06 8.26
C VAL A 105 2.09 25.37 7.53
N SER A 106 0.84 25.81 7.48
CA SER A 106 0.50 27.12 6.91
C SER A 106 1.10 28.26 7.73
N GLU A 107 1.45 29.38 7.09
CA GLU A 107 1.99 30.56 7.77
C GLU A 107 1.05 31.10 8.86
N GLU A 108 -0.25 31.15 8.57
CA GLU A 108 -1.27 31.58 9.52
C GLU A 108 -1.37 30.62 10.71
N GLU A 109 -1.25 29.32 10.45
CA GLU A 109 -1.22 28.29 11.49
C GLU A 109 0.03 28.45 12.36
N ALA A 110 1.19 28.71 11.76
CA ALA A 110 2.42 28.95 12.50
C ALA A 110 2.31 30.21 13.37
N LYS A 111 1.75 31.32 12.85
CA LYS A 111 1.51 32.55 13.62
C LYS A 111 0.56 32.31 14.80
N TYR A 112 -0.51 31.54 14.57
CA TYR A 112 -1.45 31.16 15.62
C TYR A 112 -0.80 30.34 16.73
N LEU A 113 -0.06 29.29 16.35
CA LEU A 113 0.63 28.41 17.30
C LEU A 113 1.72 29.15 18.09
N ARG A 114 2.48 30.04 17.44
CA ARG A 114 3.48 30.88 18.11
C ARG A 114 2.88 31.74 19.20
N LYS A 115 1.68 32.31 18.98
CA LYS A 115 0.96 33.08 20.00
C LYS A 115 0.59 32.22 21.21
N LEU A 116 0.18 30.97 20.99
CA LEU A 116 -0.14 30.03 22.08
C LEU A 116 1.11 29.61 22.85
N ILE A 117 2.19 29.27 22.15
CA ILE A 117 3.48 28.90 22.74
C ILE A 117 4.06 30.07 23.55
N ALA A 118 3.98 31.30 23.04
CA ALA A 118 4.46 32.49 23.76
C ALA A 118 3.72 32.73 25.09
N LYS A 119 2.44 32.33 25.19
CA LYS A 119 1.63 32.54 26.40
C LYS A 119 1.71 31.39 27.40
N HIS A 120 1.69 30.14 26.92
CA HIS A 120 1.54 28.95 27.77
C HIS A 120 2.75 28.00 27.73
N GLY A 121 3.74 28.27 26.89
CA GLY A 121 4.96 27.45 26.77
C GLY A 121 4.66 26.02 26.31
N ASN A 122 4.89 25.04 27.19
CA ASN A 122 4.66 23.61 26.92
C ASN A 122 3.38 23.06 27.57
N ASP A 123 2.59 23.90 28.24
CA ASP A 123 1.38 23.47 28.96
C ASP A 123 0.15 23.37 28.03
N TYR A 124 -0.01 22.24 27.34
CA TYR A 124 -1.10 22.05 26.38
C TYR A 124 -2.49 22.01 27.00
N THR A 125 -2.62 21.58 28.26
CA THR A 125 -3.89 21.59 29.00
C THR A 125 -4.42 23.01 29.19
N LYS A 126 -3.52 23.98 29.48
CA LYS A 126 -3.86 25.40 29.61
C LYS A 126 -4.15 26.03 28.26
N MET A 127 -3.37 25.70 27.22
CA MET A 127 -3.64 26.15 25.85
C MET A 127 -5.02 25.72 25.35
N GLY A 128 -5.41 24.46 25.62
CA GLY A 128 -6.71 23.94 25.24
C GLY A 128 -7.87 24.69 25.91
N ARG A 129 -7.68 25.08 27.18
CA ARG A 129 -8.68 25.80 27.99
C ARG A 129 -8.73 27.31 27.72
N ASP A 130 -7.74 27.89 27.05
CA ASP A 130 -7.70 29.33 26.78
C ASP A 130 -8.62 29.72 25.61
N ILE A 131 -9.88 29.97 25.92
CA ILE A 131 -10.93 30.31 24.94
C ILE A 131 -10.56 31.57 24.11
N LYS A 132 -9.75 32.48 24.65
CA LYS A 132 -9.42 33.76 24.01
C LYS A 132 -8.28 33.66 23.02
N THR A 133 -7.28 32.82 23.29
CA THR A 133 -6.15 32.64 22.36
C THR A 133 -6.30 31.40 21.50
N ASN A 134 -6.99 30.37 21.99
CA ASN A 134 -7.35 29.18 21.23
C ASN A 134 -8.71 29.38 20.55
N ASN A 135 -8.82 30.38 19.67
CA ASN A 135 -10.08 30.74 19.00
C ASN A 135 -10.72 29.54 18.27
N MET A 136 -9.90 28.62 17.76
CA MET A 136 -10.36 27.42 17.06
C MET A 136 -10.73 26.26 17.98
N GLN A 137 -10.66 26.47 19.30
CA GLN A 137 -11.00 25.50 20.35
C GLN A 137 -10.38 24.12 20.11
N TRP A 138 -9.12 24.09 19.69
CA TRP A 138 -8.43 22.83 19.44
C TRP A 138 -8.23 22.06 20.74
N THR A 139 -8.43 20.74 20.65
CA THR A 139 -8.17 19.82 21.76
C THR A 139 -6.68 19.76 22.08
N GLU A 140 -6.34 19.41 23.32
CA GLU A 140 -4.97 19.28 23.80
C GLU A 140 -4.09 18.43 22.86
N GLN A 141 -4.61 17.28 22.43
CA GLN A 141 -3.88 16.38 21.55
C GLN A 141 -3.61 16.99 20.16
N LYS A 142 -4.57 17.76 19.62
CA LYS A 142 -4.38 18.48 18.36
C LYS A 142 -3.31 19.57 18.50
N LEU A 143 -3.34 20.33 19.60
CA LEU A 143 -2.33 21.34 19.91
C LEU A 143 -0.94 20.72 20.04
N ARG A 144 -0.81 19.61 20.78
CA ARG A 144 0.46 18.88 20.92
C ARG A 144 1.04 18.45 19.57
N ARG A 145 0.23 17.84 18.69
CA ARG A 145 0.67 17.39 17.36
C ARG A 145 1.10 18.56 16.47
N ARG A 146 0.37 19.67 16.50
CA ARG A 146 0.65 20.85 15.68
C ARG A 146 1.89 21.61 16.18
N CYS A 147 2.04 21.81 17.49
CA CYS A 147 3.23 22.41 18.09
C CYS A 147 4.47 21.55 17.83
N ALA A 148 4.37 20.22 17.92
CA ALA A 148 5.48 19.33 17.56
C ALA A 148 5.89 19.47 16.09
N ARG A 149 4.92 19.61 15.18
CA ARG A 149 5.20 19.86 13.76
C ARG A 149 5.88 21.22 13.53
N LEU A 150 5.44 22.26 14.23
CA LEU A 150 6.06 23.58 14.17
C LEU A 150 7.50 23.56 14.69
N ALA A 151 7.76 22.88 15.81
CA ALA A 151 9.11 22.74 16.36
C ALA A 151 10.07 22.04 15.38
N LEU A 152 9.61 21.02 14.65
CA LEU A 152 10.41 20.36 13.62
C LEU A 152 10.70 21.27 12.41
N LEU A 153 9.77 22.16 12.06
CA LEU A 153 9.99 23.18 11.03
C LEU A 153 10.99 24.25 11.48
N ASP A 154 10.84 24.76 12.71
CA ASP A 154 11.76 25.77 13.26
C ASP A 154 13.18 25.19 13.43
N ALA A 155 13.29 23.90 13.76
CA ALA A 155 14.56 23.17 13.78
C ALA A 155 15.14 22.86 12.38
N ASN A 156 14.47 23.29 11.29
CA ASN A 156 14.83 23.03 9.89
C ASN A 156 15.02 21.54 9.55
N LEU A 157 14.46 20.62 10.35
CA LEU A 157 14.46 19.18 10.08
C LEU A 157 13.43 18.80 9.00
N ILE A 158 12.56 19.75 8.64
CA ILE A 158 11.53 19.64 7.63
C ILE A 158 11.70 20.82 6.68
N SER A 159 11.73 20.58 5.37
CA SER A 159 11.89 21.64 4.37
C SER A 159 10.69 22.59 4.37
N LYS A 160 10.94 23.90 4.25
CA LYS A 160 9.91 24.87 3.84
C LYS A 160 9.37 24.44 2.47
N SER A 161 8.06 24.48 2.28
CA SER A 161 7.47 24.33 0.95
C SER A 161 8.06 25.41 0.05
N GLN A 162 8.64 24.99 -1.07
CA GLN A 162 9.17 25.87 -2.12
C GLN A 162 8.01 26.67 -2.72
N GLY A 163 7.67 27.81 -2.11
CA GLY A 163 6.60 28.71 -2.53
C GLY A 163 6.96 30.20 -2.48
N GLU A 164 8.20 30.53 -2.09
CA GLU A 164 8.73 31.91 -2.03
C GLU A 164 10.09 31.98 -2.75
N GLN A 165 10.09 31.64 -4.03
CA GLN A 165 11.10 32.10 -4.98
C GLN A 165 10.38 32.59 -6.24
N ALA A 166 9.78 33.77 -6.14
CA ALA A 166 9.40 34.63 -7.25
C ALA A 166 9.46 36.09 -6.77
#